data_AF-A0AAU7A9N1-F1
#
_entry.id   AF-A0AAU7A9N1-F1
#
_cell.length_a   1.000
_cell.length_b   1.000
_cell.length_c   1.000
_cell.angle_alpha   90.00
_cell.angle_beta   90.00
_cell.angle_gamma   90.00
#
_symmetry.space_group_name_H-M   'P 1'
#
loop_
_entity.id
_entity.type
_entity.pdbx_description
1 polymer ?
#
loop_
_entity_poly.entity_id
_entity_poly.type
_entity_poly.pdbx_seq_one_letter_code
_entity_poly.pdbx_strand_id
1 'polypeptide(L)' 'MRQLDIRPGCIVLIEGFDNIPEHEFRIDEIYEEFVTGMALSGPFAGEYGEPDIEMIVKLISQGTTAKR' A
#
# COMPACT_ATOMS: atom_id res chain seq x y z
N MET A 1 -17.30 -3.15 3.57
CA MET A 1 -15.85 -2.97 3.42
C MET A 1 -15.22 -3.11 4.79
N ARG A 2 -14.13 -3.87 4.94
CA ARG A 2 -13.41 -3.91 6.22
C ARG A 2 -12.65 -2.60 6.34
N GLN A 3 -12.94 -1.81 7.36
CA GLN A 3 -12.18 -0.58 7.62
C GLN A 3 -10.79 -0.98 8.13
N LEU A 4 -9.76 -0.80 7.31
CA LEU A 4 -8.37 -1.01 7.70
C LEU A 4 -7.84 0.29 8.31
N ASP A 5 -7.22 0.20 9.48
CA ASP A 5 -6.51 1.33 10.11
C ASP A 5 -5.16 1.51 9.42
N ILE A 6 -5.19 2.15 8.25
CA ILE A 6 -4.01 2.50 7.44
C ILE A 6 -3.53 3.91 7.78
N ARG A 7 -2.21 4.08 7.74
CA ARG A 7 -1.52 5.36 7.97
C ARG A 7 -0.20 5.37 7.19
N PRO A 8 0.41 6.55 6.97
CA PRO A 8 1.77 6.64 6.47
C PRO A 8 2.74 5.72 7.21
N GLY A 9 3.56 5.00 6.46
CA GLY A 9 4.51 4.00 6.93
C GLY A 9 3.95 2.57 6.99
N CYS A 10 2.64 2.36 6.89
CA CYS A 10 2.07 1.01 6.83
C CYS A 10 2.56 0.26 5.59
N ILE A 11 2.73 -1.06 5.74
CA ILE A 11 2.90 -1.99 4.63
C ILE A 11 1.56 -2.70 4.44
N VAL A 12 1.04 -2.64 3.23
CA VAL A 12 -0.23 -3.24 2.82
C VAL A 12 -0.01 -4.20 1.65
N LEU A 13 -0.98 -5.09 1.44
CA LEU A 13 -1.08 -5.93 0.26
C LEU A 13 -2.05 -5.28 -0.72
N ILE A 14 -1.57 -4.99 -1.93
CA ILE A 14 -2.38 -4.54 -3.05
C ILE A 14 -2.86 -5.78 -3.81
N GLU A 15 -4.15 -5.80 -4.19
CA GLU A 15 -4.71 -6.88 -5.02
C GLU A 15 -4.03 -6.97 -6.38
N GLY A 16 -4.06 -8.16 -6.99
CA GLY A 16 -3.57 -8.34 -8.36
C GLY A 16 -4.55 -7.75 -9.38
N PHE A 17 -4.02 -7.10 -10.41
CA PHE A 17 -4.78 -6.48 -11.50
C PHE A 17 -4.00 -6.60 -12.81
N ASP A 18 -4.65 -6.63 -13.97
CA ASP A 18 -3.98 -6.61 -15.29
C ASP A 18 -2.78 -7.57 -15.46
N ASN A 19 -2.88 -8.80 -14.96
CA ASN A 19 -1.81 -9.81 -14.91
C ASN A 19 -0.62 -9.48 -13.99
N ILE A 20 -0.70 -8.42 -13.20
CA ILE A 20 0.20 -8.11 -12.10
C ILE A 20 -0.28 -8.89 -10.87
N PRO A 21 0.59 -9.69 -10.23
CA PRO A 21 0.21 -10.39 -9.01
C PRO A 21 0.03 -9.40 -7.85
N GLU A 22 -0.61 -9.88 -6.78
CA GLU A 22 -0.62 -9.16 -5.50
C GLU A 22 0.81 -8.81 -5.08
N HIS A 23 0.99 -7.63 -4.50
CA HIS A 23 2.30 -7.16 -4.09
C HIS A 23 2.21 -6.26 -2.86
N GLU A 24 3.34 -6.21 -2.15
CA GLU A 24 3.46 -5.41 -0.94
C GLU A 24 3.75 -3.96 -1.32
N PHE A 25 3.13 -3.04 -0.59
CA PHE A 25 3.24 -1.61 -0.85
C PHE A 25 3.39 -0.86 0.46
N ARG A 26 4.37 0.04 0.55
CA ARG A 26 4.57 0.93 1.70
C ARG A 26 3.90 2.26 1.41
N ILE A 27 2.92 2.61 2.23
CA ILE A 27 2.20 3.89 2.13
C ILE A 27 3.11 5.02 2.60
N ASP A 28 3.23 6.07 1.80
CA ASP A 28 3.86 7.34 2.15
C ASP A 28 2.80 8.41 2.44
N GLU A 29 1.77 8.53 1.59
CA GLU A 29 0.66 9.48 1.78
C GLU A 29 -0.70 8.84 1.51
N ILE A 30 -1.76 9.41 2.09
CA ILE A 30 -3.14 8.95 1.95
C ILE A 30 -4.00 10.12 1.48
N TYR A 31 -4.71 9.91 0.38
CA TYR A 31 -5.69 10.83 -0.18
C TYR A 31 -7.10 10.27 -0.01
N GLU A 32 -8.12 10.98 -0.51
CA GLU A 32 -9.53 10.57 -0.33
C GLU A 32 -9.83 9.22 -0.99
N GLU A 33 -9.22 8.92 -2.14
CA GLU A 33 -9.54 7.75 -2.96
C GLU A 33 -8.34 6.82 -3.21
N PHE A 34 -7.11 7.30 -3.06
CA PHE A 34 -5.89 6.54 -3.35
C PHE A 34 -4.82 6.76 -2.28
N VAL A 35 -3.80 5.90 -2.28
CA VAL A 35 -2.59 6.07 -1.48
C VAL A 35 -1.40 6.24 -2.40
N THR A 36 -0.34 6.85 -1.90
CA THR A 36 0.94 6.88 -2.63
C THR A 36 2.04 6.23 -1.83
N GLY A 37 3.14 5.89 -2.48
CA GLY A 37 4.30 5.29 -1.84
C GLY A 37 5.04 4.32 -2.75
N MET A 38 5.71 3.34 -2.15
CA MET A 38 6.65 2.48 -2.85
C MET A 38 6.19 1.03 -2.86
N ALA A 39 6.19 0.40 -4.03
CA ALA A 39 6.05 -1.04 -4.15
C ALA A 39 7.32 -1.73 -3.60
N LEU A 40 7.12 -2.70 -2.71
CA LEU A 40 8.20 -3.45 -2.04
C LEU A 40 8.44 -4.81 -2.69
N SER A 41 7.47 -5.33 -3.44
CA SER A 41 7.56 -6.62 -4.10
C SER A 41 6.84 -6.61 -5.46
N GLY A 42 6.88 -7.73 -6.16
CA GLY A 42 6.27 -7.87 -7.48
C GLY A 42 7.04 -7.15 -8.60
N PRO A 43 6.45 -7.03 -9.79
CA PRO A 43 7.08 -6.42 -10.97
C PRO A 43 7.45 -4.94 -10.81
N PHE A 44 6.80 -4.24 -9.87
CA PHE A 44 7.04 -2.83 -9.59
C PHE A 44 7.94 -2.58 -8.37
N ALA A 45 8.61 -3.61 -7.83
CA ALA A 45 9.45 -3.44 -6.66
C ALA A 45 10.49 -2.32 -6.85
N GLY A 46 10.46 -1.32 -5.97
CA GLY A 46 11.32 -0.14 -6.05
C GLY A 46 10.73 1.04 -6.83
N GLU A 47 9.55 0.90 -7.41
CA GLU A 47 8.83 1.97 -8.11
C GLU A 47 7.84 2.69 -7.19
N TYR A 48 7.65 3.98 -7.45
CA TYR A 48 6.62 4.79 -6.80
C TYR A 48 5.27 4.60 -7.52
N GLY A 49 4.20 4.46 -6.76
CA GLY A 49 2.87 4.20 -7.30
C GLY A 49 1.75 4.92 -6.55
N GLU A 50 0.57 4.88 -7.15
CA GLU A 50 -0.64 5.56 -6.67
C GLU A 50 -1.86 4.62 -6.73
N PRO A 51 -1.86 3.45 -6.05
CA PRO A 51 -2.99 2.52 -6.13
C PRO A 51 -4.22 3.06 -5.39
N ASP A 52 -5.41 2.72 -5.90
CA ASP A 52 -6.68 3.03 -5.26
C ASP A 52 -6.77 2.35 -3.88
N ILE A 53 -7.39 3.04 -2.91
CA ILE A 53 -7.56 2.50 -1.55
C ILE A 53 -8.37 1.20 -1.58
N GLU A 54 -9.30 1.06 -2.52
CA GLU A 54 -10.13 -0.13 -2.67
C GLU A 54 -9.32 -1.39 -3.04
N MET A 55 -8.14 -1.22 -3.65
CA MET A 55 -7.22 -2.31 -3.99
C MET A 55 -6.48 -2.88 -2.76
N ILE A 56 -6.57 -2.21 -1.60
CA ILE A 56 -5.91 -2.67 -0.37
C ILE A 56 -6.73 -3.80 0.26
N VAL A 57 -6.25 -5.03 0.11
CA VAL A 57 -6.95 -6.21 0.62
C VAL A 57 -6.53 -6.58 2.05
N LYS A 58 -5.33 -6.16 2.48
CA LYS A 58 -4.79 -6.52 3.79
C LYS A 58 -3.74 -5.54 4.29
N LEU A 59 -3.80 -5.22 5.57
CA LEU A 59 -2.68 -4.61 6.30
C LEU A 59 -1.68 -5.69 6.73
N ILE A 60 -0.41 -5.54 6.34
CA ILE A 60 0.68 -6.47 6.69
C ILE A 60 1.43 -5.99 7.93
N SER A 61 1.79 -4.70 7.97
CA SER A 61 2.55 -4.10 9.07
C SER A 61 2.13 -2.65 9.27
N GLN A 62 2.08 -2.21 10.52
CA GLN A 62 1.76 -0.84 10.91
C GLN A 62 2.92 0.15 10.66
N GLY A 63 4.06 -0.34 10.15
CA GLY A 63 5.30 0.42 10.06
C GLY A 63 5.85 0.78 11.44
N THR A 64 7.10 1.24 11.49
CA THR A 64 7.57 1.94 12.69
C THR A 64 7.18 3.39 12.52
N THR A 65 6.24 3.88 13.33
CA THR A 65 5.99 5.32 13.47
C THR A 65 7.24 5.90 14.13
N ALA A 66 8.27 6.22 13.35
CA ALA A 66 9.37 7.04 13.82
C ALA A 66 8.80 8.44 14.04
N LYS A 67 8.23 8.66 15.23
CA LYS A 67 8.03 10.01 15.76
C LYS A 67 9.39 10.71 15.68
N ARG A 68 9.52 11.66 14.76
CA ARG A 68 10.55 12.70 14.86
C ARG A 68 10.15 13.67 15.96
#